data_AF-A0A955Y5T9-F1
#
_entry.id   AF-A0A955Y5T9-F1
#
_cell.length_a   1.000
_cell.length_b   1.000
_cell.length_c   1.000
_cell.angle_alpha   90.00
_cell.angle_beta   90.00
_cell.angle_gamma   90.00
#
_symmetry.space_group_name_H-M   'P 1'
#
loop_
_entity.id
_entity.type
_entity.pdbx_description
1 polymer ?
#
loop_
_entity_poly.entity_id
_entity_poly.type
_entity_poly.pdbx_seq_one_letter_code
_entity_poly.pdbx_strand_id
1 'polypeptide(L)'
;MATWRLGDARVDLVRCEVTWPDRTVALSTQEADVLRFLAGRAGDPATREELLEHVWGYAATARTRAVDHAVRRLRTKLEADPENPEWLLSVRGVGYRLALPGVVSVLEPGAPVGRTALLRELTALARTLPLVTLIGPGGIGKTTLARAWAATTNAPVVALERSATSRIDQVLSDALEVPVAPASPPALVVDRVARALLGRHVPGVVLDGAEERIDEVREVVVRLNGLGIRTVVTSQVPLESPGETLLIVEPLAPEAAREVLGRCAPPLEREVEDALVAAAGGHPLTLVLAGSQLAWLDPGTVLDWLSGGPEAVHTAVSRGVRALPGDLAASLYVLSLAHGIGASDVAAATGSTLQTTVEDLGRLRARGLMDVGPTVPEIVRRAVLAEPRPALERALAESWSR
;
A
#
# COMPACT_ATOMS: atom_id res chain seq x y z
N MET A 1 -27.29 -3.21 1.08
CA MET A 1 -27.76 -2.70 -0.23
C MET A 1 -26.71 -1.73 -0.72
N ALA A 2 -26.04 -2.03 -1.85
CA ALA A 2 -24.79 -1.40 -2.29
C ALA A 2 -25.03 -0.05 -2.97
N THR A 3 -25.34 0.97 -2.17
CA THR A 3 -25.48 2.35 -2.62
C THR A 3 -24.50 3.24 -1.84
N TRP A 4 -23.53 3.84 -2.53
CA TRP A 4 -22.53 4.72 -1.90
C TRP A 4 -22.49 6.12 -2.54
N ARG A 5 -21.85 7.08 -1.86
CA ARG A 5 -21.73 8.47 -2.33
C ARG A 5 -20.29 8.79 -2.73
N LEU A 6 -20.14 9.50 -3.85
CA LEU A 6 -18.88 10.05 -4.37
C LEU A 6 -19.14 11.53 -4.64
N GLY A 7 -18.74 12.41 -3.71
CA GLY A 7 -19.20 13.80 -3.71
C GLY A 7 -20.73 13.90 -3.70
N ASP A 8 -21.29 14.64 -4.67
CA ASP A 8 -22.73 14.79 -4.86
C ASP A 8 -23.38 13.62 -5.62
N ALA A 9 -22.59 12.71 -6.19
CA ALA A 9 -23.09 11.55 -6.92
C ALA A 9 -23.43 10.40 -5.97
N ARG A 10 -24.59 9.78 -6.16
CA ARG A 10 -25.02 8.55 -5.49
C ARG A 10 -24.99 7.39 -6.48
N VAL A 11 -24.11 6.42 -6.24
CA VAL A 11 -23.95 5.24 -7.09
C VAL A 11 -24.70 4.07 -6.47
N ASP A 12 -25.65 3.49 -7.21
CA ASP A 12 -26.38 2.27 -6.85
C ASP A 12 -25.95 1.14 -7.79
N LEU A 13 -25.16 0.21 -7.28
CA LEU A 13 -24.63 -0.91 -8.07
C LEU A 13 -25.61 -2.08 -8.18
N VAL A 14 -26.68 -2.09 -7.38
CA VAL A 14 -27.76 -3.07 -7.48
C VAL A 14 -28.67 -2.68 -8.64
N ARG A 15 -29.02 -1.40 -8.71
CA ARG A 15 -29.82 -0.84 -9.79
C ARG A 15 -29.01 -0.50 -11.05
N CYS A 16 -27.67 -0.48 -10.92
CA CYS A 16 -26.75 -0.03 -11.96
C CYS A 16 -27.08 1.42 -12.39
N GLU A 17 -27.10 2.35 -11.44
CA GLU A 17 -27.43 3.76 -11.67
C GLU A 17 -26.49 4.70 -10.92
N VAL A 18 -26.22 5.88 -11.47
CA VAL A 18 -25.57 7.00 -10.78
C VAL A 18 -26.54 8.18 -10.76
N THR A 19 -26.92 8.65 -9.57
CA THR A 19 -27.82 9.79 -9.36
C THR A 19 -27.01 11.00 -8.90
N TRP A 20 -27.02 12.05 -9.69
CA TRP A 20 -26.55 13.39 -9.35
C TRP A 20 -27.75 14.27 -8.94
N PRO A 21 -27.52 15.45 -8.31
CA PRO A 21 -28.60 16.37 -7.96
C PRO A 21 -29.47 16.77 -9.17
N ASP A 22 -28.88 16.85 -10.36
CA ASP A 22 -29.49 17.31 -11.60
C ASP A 22 -29.92 16.20 -12.56
N ARG A 23 -29.42 14.97 -12.39
CA ARG A 23 -29.64 13.88 -13.37
C ARG A 23 -29.43 12.48 -12.79
N THR A 24 -30.10 11.49 -13.36
CA THR A 24 -29.82 10.07 -13.12
C THR A 24 -29.31 9.42 -14.39
N VAL A 25 -28.20 8.67 -14.30
CA VAL A 25 -27.51 8.06 -15.41
C VAL A 25 -27.38 6.56 -15.18
N ALA A 26 -27.86 5.73 -16.12
CA ALA A 26 -27.71 4.29 -16.03
C ALA A 26 -26.26 3.83 -16.29
N LEU A 27 -25.80 2.87 -15.50
CA LEU A 27 -24.60 2.08 -15.71
C LEU A 27 -24.96 0.81 -16.50
N SER A 28 -24.10 0.43 -17.42
CA SER A 28 -24.12 -0.93 -17.97
C SER A 28 -23.62 -1.93 -16.94
N THR A 29 -23.95 -3.21 -17.14
CA THR A 29 -23.48 -4.31 -16.27
C THR A 29 -21.96 -4.28 -16.13
N GLN A 30 -21.23 -4.15 -17.24
CA GLN A 30 -19.75 -4.08 -17.23
C GLN A 30 -19.21 -2.87 -16.46
N GLU A 31 -19.84 -1.69 -16.59
CA GLU A 31 -19.43 -0.50 -15.84
C GLU A 31 -19.67 -0.68 -14.33
N ALA A 32 -20.79 -1.28 -13.96
CA ALA A 32 -21.08 -1.61 -12.56
C ALA A 32 -20.13 -2.69 -12.01
N ASP A 33 -19.74 -3.67 -12.82
CA ASP A 33 -18.79 -4.72 -12.48
C ASP A 33 -17.38 -4.16 -12.25
N VAL A 34 -16.90 -3.25 -13.12
CA VAL A 34 -15.64 -2.51 -12.90
C VAL A 34 -15.67 -1.75 -11.57
N LEU A 35 -16.75 -1.02 -11.30
CA LEU A 35 -16.87 -0.28 -10.04
C LEU A 35 -16.90 -1.21 -8.82
N ARG A 36 -17.61 -2.34 -8.90
CA ARG A 36 -17.62 -3.35 -7.82
C ARG A 36 -16.23 -3.90 -7.57
N PHE A 37 -15.50 -4.24 -8.63
CA PHE A 37 -14.15 -4.76 -8.53
C PHE A 37 -13.20 -3.74 -7.90
N LEU A 38 -13.18 -2.50 -8.40
CA LEU A 38 -12.29 -1.46 -7.90
C LEU A 38 -12.63 -1.03 -6.47
N ALA A 39 -13.91 -0.97 -6.11
CA ALA A 39 -14.31 -0.63 -4.76
C ALA A 39 -13.97 -1.71 -3.74
N GLY A 40 -14.03 -2.99 -4.13
CA GLY A 40 -13.57 -4.11 -3.30
C GLY A 40 -12.07 -4.02 -2.97
N ARG A 41 -11.30 -3.27 -3.74
CA ARG A 41 -9.86 -3.01 -3.51
C ARG A 41 -9.59 -1.80 -2.61
N ALA A 42 -10.62 -1.12 -2.10
CA ALA A 42 -10.53 -0.10 -1.04
C ALA A 42 -9.41 0.95 -1.25
N GLY A 43 -9.29 1.45 -2.49
CA GLY A 43 -8.32 2.47 -2.89
C GLY A 43 -7.07 1.95 -3.60
N ASP A 44 -6.82 0.64 -3.60
CA ASP A 44 -5.69 0.05 -4.32
C ASP A 44 -5.94 0.01 -5.84
N PRO A 45 -4.89 0.21 -6.66
CA PRO A 45 -5.01 0.02 -8.09
C PRO A 45 -5.21 -1.45 -8.45
N ALA A 46 -6.08 -1.67 -9.43
CA ALA A 46 -6.15 -2.87 -10.22
C ALA A 46 -5.39 -2.68 -11.53
N THR A 47 -4.70 -3.72 -11.98
CA THR A 47 -4.11 -3.76 -13.32
C THR A 47 -5.17 -3.90 -14.39
N ARG A 48 -4.80 -3.66 -15.65
CA ARG A 48 -5.72 -3.85 -16.78
C ARG A 48 -6.05 -5.33 -16.96
N GLU A 49 -5.07 -6.17 -16.70
CA GLU A 49 -5.10 -7.62 -16.80
C GLU A 49 -6.05 -8.18 -15.73
N GLU A 50 -5.92 -7.72 -14.48
CA GLU A 50 -6.85 -8.07 -13.40
C GLU A 50 -8.29 -7.67 -13.75
N LEU A 51 -8.49 -6.46 -14.30
CA LEU A 51 -9.81 -6.01 -14.74
C LEU A 51 -10.34 -6.86 -15.90
N LEU A 52 -9.53 -7.16 -16.92
CA LEU A 52 -9.92 -8.02 -18.06
C LEU A 52 -10.32 -9.43 -17.60
N GLU A 53 -9.58 -9.99 -16.65
CA GLU A 53 -9.85 -11.31 -16.10
C GLU A 53 -11.12 -11.32 -15.25
N HIS A 54 -11.22 -10.42 -14.28
CA HIS A 54 -12.29 -10.49 -13.27
C HIS A 54 -13.61 -9.88 -13.71
N VAL A 55 -13.59 -8.94 -14.67
CA VAL A 55 -14.81 -8.27 -15.16
C VAL A 55 -15.25 -8.83 -16.51
N TRP A 56 -14.30 -9.15 -17.40
CA TRP A 56 -14.61 -9.66 -18.74
C TRP A 56 -14.43 -11.18 -18.89
N GLY A 57 -13.81 -11.87 -17.92
CA GLY A 57 -13.52 -13.31 -18.04
C GLY A 57 -12.52 -13.63 -19.16
N TYR A 58 -11.73 -12.64 -19.59
CA TYR A 58 -10.73 -12.83 -20.62
C TYR A 58 -9.42 -13.33 -20.01
N ALA A 59 -8.62 -14.05 -20.81
CA ALA A 59 -7.25 -14.33 -20.41
C ALA A 59 -6.51 -13.00 -20.16
N ALA A 60 -5.74 -12.92 -19.07
CA ALA A 60 -4.94 -11.75 -18.71
C ALA A 60 -4.02 -11.25 -19.85
N THR A 61 -3.67 -12.11 -20.81
CA THR A 61 -2.85 -11.77 -21.99
C THR A 61 -3.63 -11.12 -23.14
N ALA A 62 -4.95 -10.95 -23.01
CA ALA A 62 -5.80 -10.42 -24.07
C ALA A 62 -5.49 -8.93 -24.35
N ARG A 63 -4.95 -8.65 -25.54
CA ARG A 63 -4.67 -7.27 -25.98
C ARG A 63 -5.93 -6.58 -26.46
N THR A 64 -6.68 -5.97 -25.54
CA THR A 64 -7.90 -5.23 -25.85
C THR A 64 -7.92 -3.85 -25.20
N ARG A 65 -8.71 -2.93 -25.75
CA ARG A 65 -8.98 -1.60 -25.17
C ARG A 65 -10.26 -1.57 -24.34
N ALA A 66 -10.83 -2.74 -24.03
CA ALA A 66 -12.16 -2.84 -23.40
C ALA A 66 -12.19 -2.14 -22.04
N VAL A 67 -11.16 -2.36 -21.21
CA VAL A 67 -11.00 -1.69 -19.90
C VAL A 67 -10.93 -0.17 -20.07
N ASP A 68 -10.05 0.32 -20.96
CA ASP A 68 -9.88 1.75 -21.19
C ASP A 68 -11.18 2.42 -21.66
N HIS A 69 -11.94 1.76 -22.54
CA HIS A 69 -13.24 2.24 -23.00
C HIS A 69 -14.32 2.24 -21.91
N ALA A 70 -14.33 1.22 -21.04
CA ALA A 70 -15.26 1.15 -19.91
C ALA A 70 -14.95 2.22 -18.87
N VAL A 71 -13.68 2.42 -18.53
CA VAL A 71 -13.24 3.47 -17.60
C VAL A 71 -13.56 4.86 -18.14
N ARG A 72 -13.29 5.13 -19.42
CA ARG A 72 -13.65 6.41 -20.04
C ARG A 72 -15.16 6.69 -19.95
N ARG A 73 -15.99 5.69 -20.24
CA ARG A 73 -17.46 5.83 -20.13
C ARG A 73 -17.90 6.01 -18.68
N LEU A 74 -17.33 5.25 -17.75
CA LEU A 74 -17.58 5.42 -16.32
C LEU A 74 -17.29 6.85 -15.85
N ARG A 75 -16.15 7.43 -16.25
CA ARG A 75 -15.82 8.81 -15.89
C ARG A 75 -16.86 9.82 -16.33
N THR A 76 -17.41 9.67 -17.55
CA THR A 76 -18.50 10.56 -18.02
C THR A 76 -19.78 10.49 -17.18
N LYS A 77 -19.97 9.41 -16.41
CA LYS A 77 -21.15 9.20 -15.57
C LYS A 77 -20.89 9.52 -14.10
N LEU A 78 -19.64 9.36 -13.65
CA LEU A 78 -19.24 9.33 -12.25
C LEU A 78 -18.41 10.54 -11.82
N GLU A 79 -17.78 11.25 -12.76
CA GLU A 79 -17.00 12.46 -12.48
C GLU A 79 -17.79 13.71 -12.86
N ALA A 80 -17.54 14.81 -12.14
CA ALA A 80 -18.00 16.13 -12.55
C ALA A 80 -17.23 16.61 -13.80
N ASP A 81 -15.91 16.38 -13.83
CA ASP A 81 -15.05 16.59 -15.00
C ASP A 81 -14.34 15.27 -15.38
N PRO A 82 -14.75 14.60 -16.47
CA PRO A 82 -14.16 13.32 -16.90
C PRO A 82 -12.69 13.41 -17.33
N GLU A 83 -12.20 14.58 -17.74
CA GLU A 83 -10.81 14.78 -18.15
C GLU A 83 -9.89 15.00 -16.93
N ASN A 84 -10.45 15.49 -15.82
CA ASN A 84 -9.78 15.63 -14.52
C ASN A 84 -10.50 14.78 -13.45
N PRO A 85 -10.39 13.44 -13.52
CA PRO A 85 -11.13 12.55 -12.63
C PRO A 85 -10.64 12.68 -11.18
N GLU A 86 -11.57 12.69 -10.23
CA GLU A 86 -11.29 12.71 -8.79
C GLU A 86 -11.45 11.32 -8.17
N TRP A 87 -12.39 10.51 -8.69
CA TRP A 87 -12.76 9.24 -8.07
C TRP A 87 -12.17 8.03 -8.80
N LEU A 88 -12.32 7.94 -10.12
CA LEU A 88 -11.82 6.84 -10.94
C LEU A 88 -10.47 7.19 -11.55
N LEU A 89 -9.40 6.99 -10.79
CA LEU A 89 -8.07 7.48 -11.08
C LEU A 89 -7.24 6.50 -11.92
N SER A 90 -6.46 7.05 -12.85
CA SER A 90 -5.45 6.28 -13.58
C SER A 90 -4.16 6.25 -12.78
N VAL A 91 -3.69 5.05 -12.42
CA VAL A 91 -2.37 4.86 -11.81
C VAL A 91 -1.40 4.47 -12.91
N ARG A 92 -0.54 5.41 -13.28
CA ARG A 92 0.38 5.26 -14.42
C ARG A 92 1.29 4.05 -14.20
N GLY A 93 1.38 3.19 -15.22
CA GLY A 93 2.17 1.96 -15.16
C GLY A 93 1.55 0.81 -14.36
N VAL A 94 0.37 1.00 -13.76
CA VAL A 94 -0.32 -0.04 -12.98
C VAL A 94 -1.70 -0.30 -13.57
N GLY A 95 -2.59 0.70 -13.59
CA GLY A 95 -3.94 0.52 -14.09
C GLY A 95 -4.91 1.57 -13.57
N TYR A 96 -5.96 1.14 -12.87
CA TYR A 96 -7.04 2.01 -12.41
C TYR A 96 -7.38 1.74 -10.96
N ARG A 97 -7.76 2.79 -10.22
CA ARG A 97 -8.24 2.67 -8.84
C ARG A 97 -9.48 3.52 -8.63
N LEU A 98 -10.26 3.18 -7.61
CA LEU A 98 -11.36 4.00 -7.13
C LEU A 98 -10.94 4.68 -5.82
N ALA A 99 -10.76 5.99 -5.84
CA ALA A 99 -10.62 6.81 -4.64
C ALA A 99 -11.99 6.92 -3.98
N LEU A 100 -12.11 6.45 -2.74
CA LEU A 100 -13.35 6.46 -1.98
C LEU A 100 -13.26 7.54 -0.87
N PRO A 101 -14.31 8.35 -0.63
CA PRO A 101 -14.33 9.32 0.46
C PRO A 101 -14.11 8.63 1.81
N GLY A 102 -13.23 9.17 2.66
CA GLY A 102 -12.85 8.57 3.95
C GLY A 102 -11.79 7.47 3.85
N VAL A 103 -11.42 7.06 2.63
CA VAL A 103 -10.19 6.32 2.37
C VAL A 103 -9.08 7.35 2.14
N VAL A 104 -8.48 7.82 3.24
CA VAL A 104 -7.22 8.56 3.12
C VAL A 104 -6.18 7.54 2.67
N SER A 105 -5.77 7.62 1.41
CA SER A 105 -4.47 7.12 1.01
C SER A 105 -3.44 7.96 1.75
N VAL A 106 -2.96 7.49 2.91
CA VAL A 106 -1.85 8.13 3.64
C VAL A 106 -0.58 8.14 2.77
N LEU A 107 -0.58 7.40 1.65
CA LEU A 107 0.51 7.34 0.69
C LEU A 107 -0.02 7.52 -0.75
N GLU A 108 -0.66 8.65 -1.04
CA GLU A 108 -0.36 9.27 -2.34
C GLU A 108 1.16 9.50 -2.41
N PRO A 109 1.81 9.47 -3.58
CA PRO A 109 3.18 9.95 -3.76
C PRO A 109 3.22 11.49 -3.60
N GLY A 110 2.79 12.00 -2.44
CA GLY A 110 3.19 13.32 -1.98
C GLY A 110 4.69 13.29 -1.72
N ALA A 111 5.35 14.44 -1.91
CA ALA A 111 6.75 14.58 -1.59
C ALA A 111 7.01 14.07 -0.15
N PRO A 112 8.03 13.22 0.06
CA PRO A 112 8.29 12.68 1.39
C PRO A 112 8.61 13.84 2.34
N VAL A 113 7.79 13.97 3.38
CA VAL A 113 7.82 15.10 4.32
C VAL A 113 9.22 15.24 4.92
N GLY A 114 9.80 16.44 4.84
CA GLY A 114 11.15 16.72 5.34
C GLY A 114 12.30 15.98 4.62
N ARG A 115 12.05 15.30 3.50
CA ARG A 115 13.04 14.45 2.81
C ARG A 115 13.45 14.97 1.43
N THR A 116 13.12 16.20 1.08
CA THR A 116 13.46 16.81 -0.22
C THR A 116 14.95 16.84 -0.51
N ALA A 117 15.79 17.14 0.50
CA ALA A 117 17.25 17.14 0.34
C ALA A 117 17.79 15.73 0.07
N LEU A 118 17.35 14.76 0.88
CA LEU A 118 17.75 13.36 0.76
C LEU A 118 17.27 12.73 -0.55
N LEU A 119 16.09 13.11 -1.03
CA LEU A 119 15.57 12.70 -2.34
C LEU A 119 16.44 13.24 -3.50
N ARG A 120 16.90 14.50 -3.40
CA ARG A 120 17.83 15.08 -4.38
C ARG A 120 19.17 14.35 -4.38
N GLU A 121 19.69 14.04 -3.20
CA GLU A 121 20.93 13.27 -3.04
C GLU A 121 20.81 11.87 -3.62
N LEU A 122 19.75 11.13 -3.26
CA LEU A 122 19.43 9.83 -3.85
C LEU A 122 19.35 9.91 -5.37
N THR A 123 18.70 10.93 -5.90
CA THR A 123 18.58 11.14 -7.35
C THR A 123 19.94 11.37 -8.01
N ALA A 124 20.84 12.12 -7.38
CA ALA A 124 22.19 12.35 -7.89
C ALA A 124 23.01 11.04 -7.88
N LEU A 125 23.01 10.32 -6.76
CA LEU A 125 23.75 9.07 -6.57
C LEU A 125 23.25 7.97 -7.51
N ALA A 126 21.93 7.75 -7.56
CA ALA A 126 21.32 6.70 -8.38
C ALA A 126 21.43 6.96 -9.90
N ARG A 127 21.84 8.16 -10.33
CA ARG A 127 22.15 8.45 -11.74
C ARG A 127 23.55 7.99 -12.14
N THR A 128 24.49 7.98 -11.22
CA THR A 128 25.92 7.73 -11.51
C THR A 128 26.41 6.40 -10.99
N LEU A 129 25.87 5.93 -9.87
CA LEU A 129 26.36 4.76 -9.17
C LEU A 129 25.54 3.51 -9.53
N PRO A 130 26.16 2.32 -9.52
CA PRO A 130 25.48 1.07 -9.84
C PRO A 130 24.50 0.64 -8.75
N LEU A 131 24.79 0.94 -7.48
CA LEU A 131 23.99 0.57 -6.32
C LEU A 131 23.96 1.68 -5.27
N VAL A 132 22.75 2.06 -4.85
CA VAL A 132 22.52 2.86 -3.67
C VAL A 132 21.62 2.09 -2.70
N THR A 133 22.08 1.84 -1.48
CA THR A 133 21.27 1.19 -0.44
C THR A 133 20.82 2.24 0.57
N LEU A 134 19.50 2.42 0.70
CA LEU A 134 18.89 3.20 1.77
C LEU A 134 18.93 2.38 3.05
N ILE A 135 19.64 2.87 4.06
CA ILE A 135 19.83 2.19 5.34
C ILE A 135 19.24 2.99 6.50
N GLY A 136 18.73 2.29 7.51
CA GLY A 136 18.19 2.89 8.73
C GLY A 136 17.20 1.96 9.44
N PRO A 137 16.77 2.31 10.66
CA PRO A 137 15.86 1.47 11.44
C PRO A 137 14.50 1.24 10.76
N GLY A 138 13.79 0.19 11.15
CA GLY A 138 12.47 -0.16 10.60
C GLY A 138 11.46 0.96 10.86
N GLY A 139 10.78 1.44 9.80
CA GLY A 139 9.78 2.52 9.87
C GLY A 139 10.33 3.96 9.78
N ILE A 140 11.64 4.13 9.58
CA ILE A 140 12.28 5.45 9.40
C ILE A 140 11.93 6.14 8.06
N GLY A 141 11.16 5.48 7.19
CA GLY A 141 10.72 6.03 5.90
C GLY A 141 11.64 5.71 4.70
N LYS A 142 12.44 4.63 4.75
CA LYS A 142 13.25 4.16 3.61
C LYS A 142 12.38 3.85 2.39
N THR A 143 11.35 3.03 2.58
CA THR A 143 10.37 2.65 1.55
C THR A 143 9.67 3.87 0.95
N THR A 144 9.24 4.81 1.79
CA THR A 144 8.62 6.06 1.32
C THR A 144 9.57 6.87 0.44
N LEU A 145 10.84 7.00 0.84
CA LEU A 145 11.86 7.72 0.05
C LEU A 145 12.16 7.02 -1.27
N ALA A 146 12.34 5.70 -1.26
CA ALA A 146 12.62 4.92 -2.46
C ALA A 146 11.45 4.99 -3.47
N ARG A 147 10.21 4.91 -2.99
CA ARG A 147 9.00 5.05 -3.82
C ARG A 147 8.83 6.46 -4.38
N ALA A 148 9.19 7.50 -3.61
CA ALA A 148 9.19 8.87 -4.11
C ALA A 148 10.22 9.07 -5.24
N TRP A 149 11.42 8.48 -5.09
CA TRP A 149 12.42 8.47 -6.17
C TRP A 149 11.92 7.70 -7.40
N ALA A 150 11.33 6.52 -7.19
CA ALA A 150 10.78 5.71 -8.27
C ALA A 150 9.68 6.45 -9.04
N ALA A 151 8.77 7.12 -8.33
CA ALA A 151 7.70 7.91 -8.93
C ALA A 151 8.23 9.09 -9.75
N THR A 152 9.24 9.80 -9.25
CA THR A 152 9.84 10.96 -9.95
C THR A 152 10.69 10.57 -11.15
N THR A 153 11.26 9.36 -11.15
CA THR A 153 12.16 8.87 -12.20
C THR A 153 11.53 7.82 -13.12
N ASN A 154 10.29 7.42 -12.85
CA ASN A 154 9.58 6.32 -13.52
C ASN A 154 10.35 4.99 -13.43
N ALA A 155 11.09 4.77 -12.34
CA ALA A 155 11.72 3.48 -12.06
C ALA A 155 10.67 2.49 -11.49
N PRO A 156 10.69 1.22 -11.89
CA PRO A 156 9.83 0.21 -11.29
C PRO A 156 10.26 -0.09 -9.85
N VAL A 157 9.30 -0.50 -9.02
CA VAL A 157 9.50 -0.89 -7.63
C VAL A 157 9.09 -2.35 -7.45
N VAL A 158 10.01 -3.16 -6.93
CA VAL A 158 9.79 -4.57 -6.60
C VAL A 158 9.77 -4.70 -5.09
N ALA A 159 8.62 -5.05 -4.52
CA ALA A 159 8.48 -5.32 -3.09
C ALA A 159 8.88 -6.76 -2.78
N LEU A 160 9.94 -6.95 -2.00
CA LEU A 160 10.52 -8.26 -1.70
C LEU A 160 9.81 -8.97 -0.54
N GLU A 161 9.30 -8.22 0.43
CA GLU A 161 8.57 -8.73 1.60
C GLU A 161 7.17 -9.25 1.27
N ARG A 162 6.59 -8.84 0.14
CA ARG A 162 5.18 -9.11 -0.22
C ARG A 162 4.97 -10.34 -1.10
N SER A 163 6.01 -11.14 -1.35
CA SER A 163 5.92 -12.28 -2.28
C SER A 163 5.75 -13.61 -1.57
N ALA A 164 4.77 -14.40 -2.02
CA ALA A 164 4.56 -15.79 -1.62
C ALA A 164 5.63 -16.75 -2.18
N THR A 165 6.48 -16.27 -3.11
CA THR A 165 7.51 -17.08 -3.77
C THR A 165 8.80 -17.11 -2.94
N SER A 166 9.40 -18.30 -2.82
CA SER A 166 10.64 -18.50 -2.06
C SER A 166 11.90 -17.92 -2.73
N ARG A 167 11.83 -17.50 -3.99
CA ARG A 167 12.99 -17.12 -4.83
C ARG A 167 12.91 -15.68 -5.33
N ILE A 168 13.91 -14.86 -5.00
CA ILE A 168 13.93 -13.42 -5.34
C ILE A 168 13.91 -13.16 -6.86
N ASP A 169 14.59 -13.96 -7.67
CA ASP A 169 14.62 -13.81 -9.13
C ASP A 169 13.22 -13.90 -9.74
N GLN A 170 12.39 -14.81 -9.24
CA GLN A 170 11.00 -14.95 -9.69
C GLN A 170 10.14 -13.77 -9.22
N VAL A 171 10.37 -13.26 -7.99
CA VAL A 171 9.69 -12.03 -7.51
C VAL A 171 9.95 -10.85 -8.44
N LEU A 172 11.21 -10.65 -8.87
CA LEU A 172 11.53 -9.61 -9.84
C LEU A 172 10.80 -9.83 -11.16
N SER A 173 10.78 -11.07 -11.65
CA SER A 173 10.16 -11.40 -12.92
C SER A 173 8.66 -11.16 -12.91
N ASP A 174 7.98 -11.60 -11.85
CA ASP A 174 6.54 -11.42 -11.68
C ASP A 174 6.20 -9.95 -11.53
N ALA A 175 6.90 -9.22 -10.64
CA ALA A 175 6.67 -7.81 -10.40
C ALA A 175 6.94 -6.93 -11.63
N LEU A 176 7.84 -7.35 -12.51
CA LEU A 176 8.19 -6.63 -13.74
C LEU A 176 7.46 -7.20 -14.97
N GLU A 177 6.59 -8.19 -14.81
CA GLU A 177 5.83 -8.84 -15.90
C GLU A 177 6.75 -9.38 -17.01
N VAL A 178 7.86 -9.98 -16.61
CA VAL A 178 8.83 -10.61 -17.53
C VAL A 178 8.51 -12.10 -17.62
N PRO A 179 8.10 -12.62 -18.79
CA PRO A 179 7.74 -14.02 -18.90
C PRO A 179 8.99 -14.93 -18.89
N VAL A 180 8.98 -15.87 -17.95
CA VAL A 180 9.98 -16.93 -17.80
C VAL A 180 9.31 -18.25 -17.48
N ALA A 181 9.92 -19.34 -17.93
CA ALA A 181 9.45 -20.67 -17.56
C ALA A 181 9.72 -20.89 -16.05
N PRO A 182 8.81 -21.52 -15.29
CA PRO A 182 8.97 -21.72 -13.84
C PRO A 182 10.26 -22.47 -13.45
N ALA A 183 10.76 -23.35 -14.32
CA ALA A 183 12.00 -24.11 -14.10
C ALA A 183 13.27 -23.38 -14.59
N SER A 184 13.18 -22.09 -14.89
CA SER A 184 14.33 -21.34 -15.42
C SER A 184 15.43 -21.18 -14.35
N PRO A 185 16.72 -21.32 -14.73
CA PRO A 185 17.83 -20.99 -13.84
C PRO A 185 17.76 -19.53 -13.38
N PRO A 186 18.06 -19.20 -12.11
CA PRO A 186 17.95 -17.84 -11.58
C PRO A 186 18.71 -16.81 -12.42
N ALA A 187 19.93 -17.17 -12.82
CA ALA A 187 20.78 -16.42 -13.73
C ALA A 187 20.04 -15.97 -15.01
N LEU A 188 19.31 -16.88 -15.66
CA LEU A 188 18.59 -16.61 -16.90
C LEU A 188 17.39 -15.68 -16.66
N VAL A 189 16.72 -15.83 -15.51
CA VAL A 189 15.59 -14.98 -15.11
C VAL A 189 16.07 -13.54 -14.95
N VAL A 190 17.14 -13.33 -14.18
CA VAL A 190 17.72 -12.00 -13.97
C VAL A 190 18.24 -11.38 -15.27
N ASP A 191 18.85 -12.16 -16.16
CA ASP A 191 19.29 -11.66 -17.48
C ASP A 191 18.12 -11.18 -18.34
N ARG A 192 16.99 -11.88 -18.31
CA ARG A 192 15.77 -11.47 -19.02
C ARG A 192 15.16 -10.22 -18.41
N VAL A 193 15.12 -10.15 -17.08
CA VAL A 193 14.67 -8.96 -16.35
C VAL A 193 15.53 -7.74 -16.72
N ALA A 194 16.86 -7.89 -16.73
CA ALA A 194 17.77 -6.82 -17.13
C ALA A 194 17.50 -6.33 -18.56
N ARG A 195 17.31 -7.24 -19.52
CA ARG A 195 16.97 -6.86 -20.91
C ARG A 195 15.63 -6.14 -20.99
N ALA A 196 14.63 -6.57 -20.22
CA ALA A 196 13.33 -5.90 -20.17
C ALA A 196 13.46 -4.48 -19.62
N LEU A 197 14.24 -4.28 -18.56
CA LEU A 197 14.52 -2.96 -17.97
C LEU A 197 15.27 -2.05 -18.96
N LEU A 198 16.29 -2.56 -19.65
CA LEU A 198 17.01 -1.82 -20.70
C LEU A 198 16.04 -1.38 -21.82
N GLY A 199 15.16 -2.27 -22.28
CA GLY A 199 14.17 -1.95 -23.30
C GLY A 199 13.16 -0.87 -22.87
N ARG A 200 12.87 -0.78 -21.56
CA ARG A 200 11.97 0.24 -20.98
C ARG A 200 12.61 1.62 -20.82
N HIS A 201 13.91 1.75 -21.05
CA HIS A 201 14.66 3.00 -20.87
C HIS A 201 14.46 3.64 -19.48
N VAL A 202 14.32 2.80 -18.45
CA VAL A 202 14.19 3.25 -17.06
C VAL A 202 15.57 3.54 -16.45
N PRO A 203 15.68 4.47 -15.50
CA PRO A 203 16.98 4.87 -14.94
C PRO A 203 17.59 3.81 -14.02
N GLY A 204 16.79 2.86 -13.54
CA GLY A 204 17.16 1.76 -12.66
C GLY A 204 15.93 1.00 -12.18
N VAL A 205 16.08 0.22 -11.12
CA VAL A 205 14.98 -0.50 -10.42
C VAL A 205 15.12 -0.33 -8.90
N VAL A 206 14.00 -0.22 -8.19
CA VAL A 206 13.96 -0.26 -6.73
C VAL A 206 13.67 -1.67 -6.24
N LEU A 207 14.48 -2.18 -5.32
CA LEU A 207 14.22 -3.41 -4.56
C LEU A 207 13.88 -3.03 -3.11
N ASP A 208 12.64 -3.22 -2.70
CA ASP A 208 12.09 -2.70 -1.44
C ASP A 208 11.95 -3.84 -0.40
N GLY A 209 12.73 -3.77 0.69
CA GLY A 209 12.71 -4.68 1.84
C GLY A 209 13.67 -5.87 1.73
N ALA A 210 14.98 -5.63 1.78
CA ALA A 210 15.99 -6.69 1.59
C ALA A 210 16.34 -7.50 2.86
N GLU A 211 15.89 -7.07 4.05
CA GLU A 211 16.29 -7.59 5.36
C GLU A 211 16.22 -9.12 5.53
N GLU A 212 15.19 -9.78 4.99
CA GLU A 212 15.00 -11.22 5.20
C GLU A 212 15.86 -12.10 4.27
N ARG A 213 16.37 -11.53 3.16
CA ARG A 213 16.97 -12.29 2.04
C ARG A 213 18.20 -11.59 1.46
N ILE A 214 19.07 -11.07 2.32
CA ILE A 214 20.21 -10.23 1.92
C ILE A 214 21.12 -10.91 0.88
N ASP A 215 21.48 -12.17 1.09
CA ASP A 215 22.40 -12.89 0.18
C ASP A 215 21.79 -13.08 -1.21
N GLU A 216 20.53 -13.51 -1.30
CA GLU A 216 19.83 -13.66 -2.58
C GLU A 216 19.68 -12.30 -3.30
N VAL A 217 19.32 -11.25 -2.57
CA VAL A 217 19.21 -9.90 -3.12
C VAL A 217 20.58 -9.41 -3.61
N ARG A 218 21.66 -9.67 -2.86
CA ARG A 218 23.04 -9.33 -3.24
C ARG A 218 23.41 -10.00 -4.56
N GLU A 219 23.12 -11.29 -4.73
CA GLU A 219 23.40 -12.01 -5.99
C GLU A 219 22.65 -11.40 -7.18
N VAL A 220 21.37 -11.09 -7.01
CA VAL A 220 20.55 -10.45 -8.04
C VAL A 220 21.08 -9.07 -8.39
N VAL A 221 21.43 -8.26 -7.39
CA VAL A 221 21.98 -6.91 -7.58
C VAL A 221 23.33 -6.94 -8.29
N VAL A 222 24.25 -7.82 -7.90
CA VAL A 222 25.55 -7.99 -8.57
C VAL A 222 25.35 -8.27 -10.06
N ARG A 223 24.40 -9.15 -10.37
CA ARG A 223 24.11 -9.53 -11.76
C ARG A 223 23.44 -8.42 -12.56
N LEU A 224 22.44 -7.74 -12.00
CA LEU A 224 21.78 -6.58 -12.62
C LEU A 224 22.80 -5.46 -12.91
N ASN A 225 23.63 -5.12 -11.93
CA ASN A 225 24.64 -4.09 -12.07
C ASN A 225 25.71 -4.46 -13.11
N GLY A 226 26.12 -5.73 -13.15
CA GLY A 226 27.01 -6.26 -14.19
C GLY A 226 26.44 -6.16 -15.61
N LEU A 227 25.12 -6.09 -15.75
CA LEU A 227 24.41 -5.86 -17.01
C LEU A 227 24.07 -4.37 -17.26
N GLY A 228 24.58 -3.47 -16.42
CA GLY A 228 24.39 -2.02 -16.56
C GLY A 228 23.07 -1.48 -16.00
N ILE A 229 22.28 -2.29 -15.28
CA ILE A 229 21.09 -1.83 -14.58
C ILE A 229 21.50 -1.21 -13.25
N ARG A 230 21.05 0.01 -12.97
CA ARG A 230 21.25 0.63 -11.65
C ARG A 230 20.19 0.17 -10.67
N THR A 231 20.57 0.02 -9.41
CA THR A 231 19.71 -0.48 -8.36
C THR A 231 19.64 0.49 -7.18
N VAL A 232 18.43 0.68 -6.66
CA VAL A 232 18.19 1.34 -5.36
C VAL A 232 17.57 0.28 -4.46
N VAL A 233 18.16 0.03 -3.29
CA VAL A 233 17.68 -1.00 -2.36
C VAL A 233 17.27 -0.37 -1.04
N THR A 234 16.18 -0.83 -0.43
CA THR A 234 15.86 -0.49 0.97
C THR A 234 16.22 -1.68 1.87
N SER A 235 16.95 -1.40 2.95
CA SER A 235 17.38 -2.43 3.90
C SER A 235 17.62 -1.82 5.29
N GLN A 236 17.57 -2.65 6.33
CA GLN A 236 17.97 -2.24 7.68
C GLN A 236 19.49 -2.34 7.91
N VAL A 237 20.15 -3.17 7.11
CA VAL A 237 21.60 -3.45 7.17
C VAL A 237 22.23 -3.31 5.79
N PRO A 238 23.56 -3.11 5.67
CA PRO A 238 24.22 -3.04 4.38
C PRO A 238 24.03 -4.35 3.59
N LEU A 239 23.96 -4.26 2.27
CA LEU A 239 23.99 -5.46 1.43
C LEU A 239 25.39 -6.04 1.33
N GLU A 240 26.44 -5.29 1.62
CA GLU A 240 27.86 -5.63 1.42
C GLU A 240 28.15 -6.08 -0.03
N SER A 241 27.54 -5.39 -0.99
CA SER A 241 27.67 -5.69 -2.42
C SER A 241 28.78 -4.84 -3.07
N PRO A 242 29.51 -5.35 -4.08
CA PRO A 242 30.48 -4.55 -4.83
C PRO A 242 29.86 -3.28 -5.44
N GLY A 243 30.47 -2.12 -5.17
CA GLY A 243 30.00 -0.83 -5.65
C GLY A 243 28.80 -0.25 -4.89
N GLU A 244 28.46 -0.83 -3.73
CA GLU A 244 27.43 -0.30 -2.84
C GLU A 244 27.82 1.07 -2.27
N THR A 245 26.90 2.03 -2.39
CA THR A 245 26.94 3.29 -1.66
C THR A 245 25.77 3.35 -0.70
N LEU A 246 26.06 3.61 0.58
CA LEU A 246 25.05 3.68 1.63
C LEU A 246 24.51 5.11 1.71
N LEU A 247 23.18 5.25 1.68
CA LEU A 247 22.49 6.49 1.99
C LEU A 247 21.70 6.30 3.29
N ILE A 248 22.18 6.94 4.36
CA ILE A 248 21.58 6.82 5.69
C ILE A 248 20.31 7.65 5.74
N VAL A 249 19.21 7.03 6.13
CA VAL A 249 17.92 7.69 6.32
C VAL A 249 17.78 8.08 7.79
N GLU A 250 18.00 9.36 8.06
CA GLU A 250 17.95 9.90 9.42
C GLU A 250 16.51 10.14 9.93
N PRO A 251 16.31 10.20 11.25
CA PRO A 251 15.06 10.70 11.84
C PRO A 251 14.65 12.07 11.28
N LEU A 252 13.35 12.33 11.26
CA LEU A 252 12.81 13.60 10.82
C LEU A 252 13.23 14.73 11.77
N ALA A 253 13.56 15.88 11.18
CA ALA A 253 13.66 17.13 11.93
C ALA A 253 12.32 17.47 12.61
N PRO A 254 12.32 18.18 13.75
CA PRO A 254 11.10 18.48 14.50
C PRO A 254 9.98 19.11 13.67
N GLU A 255 10.31 19.99 12.73
CA GLU A 255 9.34 20.65 11.84
C GLU A 255 8.65 19.64 10.92
N ALA A 256 9.41 18.71 10.34
CA ALA A 256 8.89 17.66 9.49
C ALA A 256 8.10 16.61 10.30
N ALA A 257 8.54 16.32 11.52
CA ALA A 257 7.84 15.42 12.43
C ALA A 257 6.47 15.98 12.83
N ARG A 258 6.37 17.28 13.13
CA ARG A 258 5.09 17.98 13.36
C ARG A 258 4.18 17.90 12.14
N GLU A 259 4.72 18.13 10.94
CA GLU A 259 3.92 18.03 9.71
C GLU A 259 3.36 16.60 9.52
N VAL A 260 4.17 15.56 9.77
CA VAL A 260 3.68 14.17 9.73
C VAL A 260 2.59 13.94 10.78
N LEU A 261 2.80 14.37 12.01
CA LEU A 261 1.82 14.22 13.09
C LEU A 261 0.51 14.95 12.77
N GLY A 262 0.57 16.19 12.28
CA GLY A 262 -0.60 16.99 11.91
C GLY A 262 -1.40 16.41 10.74
N ARG A 263 -0.83 15.51 9.94
CA ARG A 263 -1.57 14.78 8.90
C ARG A 263 -2.42 13.63 9.44
N CYS A 264 -2.13 13.11 10.62
CA CYS A 264 -2.83 11.95 11.19
C CYS A 264 -3.48 12.20 12.56
N ALA A 265 -3.10 13.27 13.27
CA ALA A 265 -3.66 13.64 14.57
C ALA A 265 -4.81 14.66 14.43
N PRO A 266 -5.78 14.69 15.36
CA PRO A 266 -6.68 15.82 15.52
C PRO A 266 -5.89 17.08 15.94
N PRO A 267 -6.47 18.29 15.88
CA PRO A 267 -5.82 19.51 16.37
C PRO A 267 -5.38 19.35 17.83
N LEU A 268 -4.10 19.60 18.11
CA LEU A 268 -3.49 19.49 19.43
C LEU A 268 -3.04 20.87 19.93
N GLU A 269 -2.99 21.02 21.25
CA GLU A 269 -2.25 22.11 21.86
C GLU A 269 -0.75 21.97 21.59
N ARG A 270 -0.06 23.10 21.39
CA ARG A 270 1.33 23.12 20.94
C ARG A 270 2.28 22.37 21.87
N GLU A 271 2.06 22.48 23.18
CA GLU A 271 2.88 21.79 24.20
C GLU A 271 2.76 20.26 24.08
N VAL A 272 1.55 19.76 23.81
CA VAL A 272 1.26 18.34 23.63
C VAL A 272 1.86 17.83 22.31
N GLU A 273 1.71 18.60 21.23
CA GLU A 273 2.31 18.31 19.93
C GLU A 273 3.84 18.18 20.05
N ASP A 274 4.50 19.15 20.68
CA ASP A 274 5.96 19.15 20.86
C ASP A 274 6.43 17.98 21.73
N ALA A 275 5.68 17.61 22.78
CA ALA A 275 5.98 16.44 23.61
C ALA A 275 5.88 15.12 22.83
N LEU A 276 4.84 14.94 22.01
CA LEU A 276 4.65 13.74 21.19
C LEU A 276 5.73 13.62 20.11
N VAL A 277 6.08 14.74 19.48
CA VAL A 277 7.17 14.79 18.49
C VAL A 277 8.51 14.43 19.12
N ALA A 278 8.80 14.96 20.31
CA ALA A 278 10.01 14.62 21.05
C ALA A 278 10.04 13.13 21.43
N ALA A 279 8.93 12.61 21.97
CA ALA A 279 8.83 11.22 22.39
C ALA A 279 8.91 10.23 21.22
N ALA A 280 8.41 10.59 20.03
CA ALA A 280 8.52 9.77 18.84
C ALA A 280 9.94 9.73 18.23
N GLY A 281 10.87 10.56 18.71
CA GLY A 281 12.28 10.54 18.29
C GLY A 281 12.49 10.81 16.79
N GLY A 282 11.57 11.53 16.15
CA GLY A 282 11.61 11.80 14.71
C GLY A 282 11.30 10.59 13.83
N HIS A 283 10.76 9.50 14.38
CA HIS A 283 10.46 8.29 13.64
C HIS A 283 9.06 8.38 12.95
N PRO A 284 8.98 8.41 11.60
CA PRO A 284 7.72 8.65 10.90
C PRO A 284 6.60 7.66 11.23
N LEU A 285 6.89 6.36 11.23
CA LEU A 285 5.88 5.35 11.54
C LEU A 285 5.35 5.51 12.98
N THR A 286 6.23 5.87 13.92
CA THR A 286 5.85 6.11 15.31
C THR A 286 4.92 7.31 15.42
N LEU A 287 5.22 8.40 14.71
CA LEU A 287 4.36 9.59 14.64
C LEU A 287 3.00 9.27 14.01
N VAL A 288 2.98 8.49 12.92
CA VAL A 288 1.73 8.10 12.25
C VAL A 288 0.86 7.27 13.19
N LEU A 289 1.45 6.27 13.86
CA LEU A 289 0.74 5.44 14.84
C LEU A 289 0.28 6.27 16.04
N ALA A 290 1.12 7.15 16.58
CA ALA A 290 0.79 8.05 17.67
C ALA A 290 -0.38 8.97 17.32
N GLY A 291 -0.26 9.68 16.20
CA GLY A 291 -1.31 10.58 15.73
C GLY A 291 -2.62 9.87 15.46
N SER A 292 -2.58 8.68 14.87
CA SER A 292 -3.80 7.92 14.62
C SER A 292 -4.51 7.55 15.92
N GLN A 293 -3.79 7.23 17.01
CA GLN A 293 -4.41 6.88 18.30
C GLN A 293 -5.10 8.07 19.00
N LEU A 294 -4.67 9.31 18.73
CA LEU A 294 -5.16 10.51 19.43
C LEU A 294 -6.62 10.85 19.12
N ALA A 295 -7.24 10.18 18.14
CA ALA A 295 -8.67 10.30 17.90
C ALA A 295 -9.53 9.61 18.98
N TRP A 296 -8.96 8.77 19.84
CA TRP A 296 -9.70 8.08 20.92
C TRP A 296 -8.92 7.86 22.22
N LEU A 297 -7.61 8.05 22.23
CA LEU A 297 -6.80 8.08 23.46
C LEU A 297 -6.48 9.52 23.83
N ASP A 298 -6.45 9.81 25.13
CA ASP A 298 -5.93 11.09 25.60
C ASP A 298 -4.41 11.19 25.31
N PRO A 299 -3.89 12.39 25.06
CA PRO A 299 -2.48 12.55 24.73
C PRO A 299 -1.50 12.07 25.80
N GLY A 300 -1.89 12.11 27.09
CA GLY A 300 -1.07 11.59 28.19
C GLY A 300 -0.84 10.09 28.06
N THR A 301 -1.90 9.32 27.78
CA THR A 301 -1.81 7.88 27.50
C THR A 301 -0.89 7.57 26.32
N VAL A 302 -0.95 8.38 25.25
CA VAL A 302 -0.08 8.19 24.07
C VAL A 302 1.39 8.53 24.40
N LEU A 303 1.63 9.56 25.21
CA LEU A 303 2.98 9.93 25.67
C LEU A 303 3.59 8.88 26.59
N ASP A 304 2.81 8.34 27.53
CA ASP A 304 3.24 7.26 28.42
C ASP A 304 3.62 6.00 27.60
N TRP A 305 2.83 5.70 26.57
CA TRP A 305 3.15 4.64 25.62
C TRP A 305 4.51 4.89 24.94
N LEU A 306 4.72 6.07 24.33
CA LEU A 306 5.97 6.37 23.62
C LEU A 306 7.19 6.33 24.55
N SER A 307 6.99 6.64 25.82
CA SER A 307 8.05 6.66 26.85
C SER A 307 8.37 5.26 27.41
N GLY A 308 7.44 4.29 27.31
CA GLY A 308 7.52 2.97 27.95
C GLY A 308 8.19 1.86 27.13
N GLY A 309 8.70 2.15 25.92
CA GLY A 309 9.36 1.16 25.07
C GLY A 309 8.43 0.13 24.40
N PRO A 310 8.97 -0.92 23.74
CA PRO A 310 8.21 -1.83 22.87
C PRO A 310 7.04 -2.57 23.56
N GLU A 311 7.15 -2.91 24.84
CA GLU A 311 6.07 -3.57 25.59
C GLU A 311 4.89 -2.62 25.86
N ALA A 312 5.15 -1.33 26.07
CA ALA A 312 4.10 -0.33 26.20
C ALA A 312 3.34 -0.16 24.87
N VAL A 313 4.04 -0.28 23.72
CA VAL A 313 3.42 -0.29 22.38
C VAL A 313 2.48 -1.46 22.22
N HIS A 314 2.95 -2.67 22.55
CA HIS A 314 2.12 -3.85 22.44
C HIS A 314 0.90 -3.78 23.37
N THR A 315 1.07 -3.26 24.59
CA THR A 315 -0.02 -3.08 25.56
C THR A 315 -1.06 -2.05 25.08
N ALA A 316 -0.61 -0.92 24.55
CA ALA A 316 -1.47 0.13 24.01
C ALA A 316 -2.24 -0.34 22.77
N VAL A 317 -1.57 -0.97 21.81
CA VAL A 317 -2.21 -1.57 20.63
C VAL A 317 -3.23 -2.63 21.04
N SER A 318 -2.87 -3.50 22.00
CA SER A 318 -3.80 -4.52 22.52
C SER A 318 -5.02 -3.92 23.24
N ARG A 319 -4.86 -2.76 23.88
CA ARG A 319 -5.98 -2.02 24.49
C ARG A 319 -6.86 -1.37 23.44
N GLY A 320 -6.26 -0.76 22.42
CA GLY A 320 -6.97 -0.16 21.29
C GLY A 320 -7.76 -1.20 20.49
N VAL A 321 -7.17 -2.36 20.22
CA VAL A 321 -7.84 -3.51 19.57
C VAL A 321 -9.03 -4.00 20.42
N ARG A 322 -8.85 -4.13 21.74
CA ARG A 322 -9.93 -4.54 22.65
C ARG A 322 -11.06 -3.52 22.78
N ALA A 323 -10.77 -2.24 22.53
CA ALA A 323 -11.76 -1.17 22.54
C ALA A 323 -12.55 -1.06 21.22
N LEU A 324 -12.21 -1.85 20.19
CA LEU A 324 -12.92 -1.81 18.92
C LEU A 324 -14.36 -2.32 19.06
N PRO A 325 -15.32 -1.68 18.39
CA PRO A 325 -16.65 -2.23 18.19
C PRO A 325 -16.60 -3.64 17.57
N GLY A 326 -17.56 -4.50 17.91
CA GLY A 326 -17.52 -5.94 17.59
C GLY A 326 -17.44 -6.26 16.09
N ASP A 327 -18.08 -5.42 15.26
CA ASP A 327 -18.03 -5.45 13.79
C ASP A 327 -16.63 -5.13 13.28
N LEU A 328 -16.06 -4.02 13.72
CA LEU A 328 -14.69 -3.59 13.36
C LEU A 328 -13.63 -4.58 13.83
N ALA A 329 -13.79 -5.13 15.03
CA ALA A 329 -12.89 -6.14 15.57
C ALA A 329 -12.97 -7.45 14.78
N ALA A 330 -14.16 -7.84 14.29
CA ALA A 330 -14.31 -9.01 13.43
C ALA A 330 -13.65 -8.79 12.05
N SER A 331 -13.86 -7.62 11.44
CA SER A 331 -13.23 -7.24 10.17
C SER A 331 -11.69 -7.24 10.29
N LEU A 332 -11.14 -6.63 11.35
CA LEU A 332 -9.70 -6.62 11.61
C LEU A 332 -9.14 -8.02 11.90
N TYR A 333 -9.89 -8.87 12.61
CA TYR A 333 -9.50 -10.25 12.90
C TYR A 333 -9.36 -11.06 11.62
N VAL A 334 -10.36 -11.02 10.73
CA VAL A 334 -10.32 -11.75 9.46
C VAL A 334 -9.13 -11.30 8.62
N LEU A 335 -8.90 -9.99 8.49
CA LEU A 335 -7.73 -9.44 7.80
C LEU A 335 -6.38 -9.88 8.40
N SER A 336 -6.35 -10.19 9.69
CA SER A 336 -5.14 -10.61 10.40
C SER A 336 -4.81 -12.09 10.19
N LEU A 337 -5.73 -12.91 9.67
CA LEU A 337 -5.52 -14.36 9.54
C LEU A 337 -4.49 -14.72 8.47
N ALA A 338 -4.53 -14.07 7.31
CA ALA A 338 -3.61 -14.34 6.20
C ALA A 338 -3.36 -13.09 5.35
N HIS A 339 -2.24 -13.09 4.63
CA HIS A 339 -1.95 -12.06 3.65
C HIS A 339 -2.85 -12.24 2.41
N GLY A 340 -3.25 -11.12 1.78
CA GLY A 340 -4.04 -11.13 0.54
C GLY A 340 -5.56 -11.21 0.72
N ILE A 341 -6.07 -11.23 1.95
CA ILE A 341 -7.51 -11.18 2.25
C ILE A 341 -8.06 -9.81 1.84
N GLY A 342 -9.04 -9.74 0.93
CA GLY A 342 -9.67 -8.51 0.48
C GLY A 342 -10.97 -8.16 1.21
N ALA A 343 -11.59 -7.03 0.87
CA ALA A 343 -12.88 -6.62 1.47
C ALA A 343 -14.01 -7.62 1.17
N SER A 344 -13.95 -8.33 0.04
CA SER A 344 -14.89 -9.40 -0.30
C SER A 344 -14.78 -10.60 0.63
N ASP A 345 -13.56 -11.04 0.94
CA ASP A 345 -13.30 -12.16 1.86
C ASP A 345 -13.76 -11.82 3.27
N VAL A 346 -13.47 -10.61 3.72
CA VAL A 346 -13.91 -10.10 5.03
C VAL A 346 -15.44 -10.00 5.09
N ALA A 347 -16.10 -9.50 4.05
CA ALA A 347 -17.55 -9.43 3.98
C ALA A 347 -18.18 -10.84 4.07
N ALA A 348 -17.64 -11.80 3.31
CA ALA A 348 -18.09 -13.19 3.35
C ALA A 348 -17.90 -13.85 4.72
N ALA A 349 -16.72 -13.69 5.34
CA ALA A 349 -16.39 -14.31 6.62
C ALA A 349 -17.13 -13.68 7.81
N THR A 350 -17.40 -12.38 7.77
CA THR A 350 -18.11 -11.65 8.84
C THR A 350 -19.63 -11.66 8.66
N GLY A 351 -20.14 -12.11 7.51
CA GLY A 351 -21.56 -11.99 7.15
C GLY A 351 -22.01 -10.55 6.89
N SER A 352 -21.06 -9.62 6.72
CA SER A 352 -21.31 -8.20 6.45
C SER A 352 -21.54 -7.95 4.96
N THR A 353 -22.07 -6.77 4.62
CA THR A 353 -22.10 -6.34 3.21
C THR A 353 -20.76 -5.76 2.81
N LEU A 354 -20.37 -5.88 1.53
CA LEU A 354 -19.13 -5.30 1.01
C LEU A 354 -18.98 -3.81 1.34
N GLN A 355 -20.08 -3.05 1.33
CA GLN A 355 -20.08 -1.63 1.70
C GLN A 355 -19.71 -1.43 3.17
N THR A 356 -20.38 -2.14 4.07
CA THR A 356 -20.11 -2.07 5.52
C THR A 356 -18.67 -2.46 5.80
N THR A 357 -18.16 -3.47 5.09
CA THR A 357 -16.77 -3.89 5.20
C THR A 357 -15.81 -2.82 4.67
N VAL A 358 -16.05 -2.20 3.52
CA VAL A 358 -15.20 -1.12 3.01
C VAL A 358 -15.22 0.09 3.96
N GLU A 359 -16.37 0.43 4.54
CA GLU A 359 -16.50 1.44 5.59
C GLU A 359 -15.71 1.03 6.85
N ASP A 360 -15.76 -0.24 7.26
CA ASP A 360 -14.92 -0.77 8.34
C ASP A 360 -13.44 -0.65 8.04
N LEU A 361 -13.00 -1.03 6.83
CA LEU A 361 -11.60 -0.95 6.42
C LEU A 361 -11.12 0.50 6.40
N GLY A 362 -11.93 1.42 5.88
CA GLY A 362 -11.67 2.86 5.95
C GLY A 362 -11.56 3.34 7.40
N ARG A 363 -12.46 2.90 8.27
CA ARG A 363 -12.45 3.20 9.71
C ARG A 363 -11.26 2.56 10.43
N LEU A 364 -10.79 1.37 10.05
CA LEU A 364 -9.60 0.72 10.63
C LEU A 364 -8.30 1.39 10.15
N ARG A 365 -8.26 1.82 8.88
CA ARG A 365 -7.14 2.57 8.31
C ARG A 365 -7.04 3.97 8.91
N ALA A 366 -8.16 4.68 9.08
CA ALA A 366 -8.21 5.94 9.82
C ALA A 366 -7.71 5.76 11.27
N ARG A 367 -7.80 4.53 11.80
CA ARG A 367 -7.26 4.19 13.12
C ARG A 367 -5.77 3.82 13.13
N GLY A 368 -5.10 3.76 11.98
CA GLY A 368 -3.73 3.27 11.86
C GLY A 368 -3.56 1.79 12.21
N LEU A 369 -4.66 1.02 12.24
CA LEU A 369 -4.65 -0.42 12.48
C LEU A 369 -4.48 -1.23 11.18
N MET A 370 -4.42 -0.53 10.05
CA MET A 370 -4.19 -1.08 8.71
C MET A 370 -3.29 -0.16 7.90
N ASP A 371 -2.42 -0.76 7.08
CA ASP A 371 -1.57 -0.07 6.10
C ASP A 371 -2.34 0.20 4.78
N VAL A 372 -1.61 0.55 3.71
CA VAL A 372 -2.16 0.63 2.35
C VAL A 372 -2.60 -0.75 1.89
N GLY A 373 -3.85 -0.85 1.43
CA GLY A 373 -4.54 -2.10 1.13
C GLY A 373 -5.12 -2.78 2.38
N PRO A 374 -5.49 -4.07 2.29
CA PRO A 374 -6.03 -4.85 3.41
C PRO A 374 -4.94 -5.39 4.35
N THR A 375 -3.80 -4.69 4.47
CA THR A 375 -2.65 -5.18 5.24
C THR A 375 -2.75 -4.70 6.68
N VAL A 376 -2.57 -5.63 7.63
CA VAL A 376 -2.53 -5.33 9.07
C VAL A 376 -1.06 -5.34 9.52
N PRO A 377 -0.53 -4.28 10.15
CA PRO A 377 0.83 -4.28 10.68
C PRO A 377 1.05 -5.44 11.64
N GLU A 378 2.24 -6.07 11.60
CA GLU A 378 2.52 -7.29 12.38
C GLU A 378 2.29 -7.12 13.89
N ILE A 379 2.57 -5.94 14.44
CA ILE A 379 2.29 -5.64 15.86
C ILE A 379 0.79 -5.61 16.19
N VAL A 380 -0.05 -5.14 15.26
CA VAL A 380 -1.51 -5.14 15.37
C VAL A 380 -2.03 -6.56 15.18
N ARG A 381 -1.52 -7.27 14.19
CA ARG A 381 -1.86 -8.66 13.89
C ARG A 381 -1.66 -9.56 15.11
N ARG A 382 -0.50 -9.46 15.78
CA ARG A 382 -0.21 -10.20 17.02
C ARG A 382 -1.19 -9.88 18.14
N ALA A 383 -1.55 -8.61 18.31
CA ALA A 383 -2.51 -8.19 19.32
C ALA A 383 -3.93 -8.72 19.04
N VAL A 384 -4.34 -8.74 17.78
CA VAL A 384 -5.66 -9.21 17.34
C VAL A 384 -5.79 -10.73 17.44
N LEU A 385 -4.77 -11.47 17.03
CA LEU A 385 -4.77 -12.94 17.04
C LEU A 385 -4.55 -13.55 18.43
N ALA A 386 -4.23 -12.74 19.44
CA ALA A 386 -4.10 -13.21 20.83
C ALA A 386 -5.42 -13.72 21.43
N GLU A 387 -6.57 -13.32 20.87
CA GLU A 387 -7.90 -13.77 21.26
C GLU A 387 -8.59 -14.51 20.09
N PRO A 388 -8.48 -15.84 20.01
CA PRO A 388 -8.94 -16.60 18.85
C PRO A 388 -10.46 -16.48 18.61
N ARG A 389 -10.86 -16.45 17.33
CA ARG A 389 -12.27 -16.41 16.90
C ARG A 389 -12.59 -17.58 15.93
N PRO A 390 -12.80 -18.81 16.43
CA PRO A 390 -12.95 -20.02 15.61
C PRO A 390 -14.15 -20.03 14.66
N ALA A 391 -15.15 -19.17 14.89
CA ALA A 391 -16.28 -19.01 13.98
C ALA A 391 -15.88 -18.26 12.69
N LEU A 392 -15.07 -17.21 12.81
CA LEU A 392 -14.59 -16.41 11.67
C LEU A 392 -13.55 -17.18 10.85
N GLU A 393 -12.68 -17.94 11.52
CA GLU A 393 -11.68 -18.81 10.86
C GLU A 393 -12.34 -19.85 9.95
N ARG A 394 -13.38 -20.51 10.45
CA ARG A 394 -14.16 -21.48 9.66
C ARG A 394 -14.89 -20.82 8.50
N ALA A 395 -15.51 -19.67 8.74
CA ALA A 395 -16.23 -18.93 7.69
C ALA A 395 -15.30 -18.50 6.54
N LEU A 396 -14.08 -18.05 6.86
CA LEU A 396 -13.08 -17.70 5.85
C LEU A 396 -12.63 -18.93 5.05
N ALA A 397 -12.32 -20.04 5.73
CA ALA A 397 -11.91 -21.29 5.07
C ALA A 397 -13.00 -21.85 4.13
N GLU A 398 -14.26 -21.73 4.52
CA GLU A 398 -15.42 -22.10 3.68
C GLU A 398 -15.60 -21.18 2.47
N SER A 399 -15.16 -19.92 2.54
CA SER A 399 -15.24 -18.98 1.42
C SER A 399 -14.18 -19.27 0.35
N TRP A 400 -13.01 -19.75 0.75
CA TRP A 400 -11.89 -20.06 -0.16
C TRP A 400 -11.95 -21.47 -0.79
N SER A 401 -12.86 -22.31 -0.29
CA SER A 401 -13.09 -23.67 -0.80
C SER A 401 -14.24 -23.73 -1.82
N ARG A 402 -14.94 -22.61 -2.06
CA ARG A 402 -15.96 -22.44 -3.11
C ARG A 402 -15.37 -21.66 -4.27
#